data_AF-A0A6N7X7E1-F1
#
_entry.id   AF-A0A6N7X7E1-F1
#
_cell.length_a   1.000
_cell.length_b   1.000
_cell.length_c   1.000
_cell.angle_alpha   90.00
_cell.angle_beta   90.00
_cell.angle_gamma   90.00
#
_symmetry.space_group_name_H-M   'P 1'
#
loop_
_entity.id
_entity.type
_entity.pdbx_description
1 polymer ?
#
loop_
_entity_poly.entity_id
_entity_poly.type
_entity_poly.pdbx_seq_one_letter_code
_entity_poly.pdbx_strand_id
1 'polypeptide(L)'
;MKKKLLIMLLLAALTLSATACGSSKEEEDPGAQKQAVTDLDNDMLESYLNQYNMDAENPIQSDDLTQEDGSASCKVTDLTVTFTTKDDDLQVAVQAKDLEDENLDVVVRDLIIAMDPELTYEEVKDMFSSFREDGRTSYDMGEVKCKLKKNSDGYRFIIEND
;
A
#
# COMPACT_ATOMS: atom_id res chain seq x y z
N MET A 1 -20.12 1.87 -59.63
CA MET A 1 -20.99 2.93 -60.20
C MET A 1 -21.70 3.66 -59.06
N LYS A 2 -21.85 4.99 -59.16
CA LYS A 2 -22.61 5.95 -58.30
C LYS A 2 -21.98 6.22 -56.91
N LYS A 3 -21.21 7.29 -56.70
CA LYS A 3 -21.61 8.72 -56.51
C LYS A 3 -22.86 8.89 -55.63
N LYS A 4 -22.72 9.50 -54.44
CA LYS A 4 -23.07 10.93 -54.20
C LYS A 4 -22.85 11.34 -52.74
N LEU A 5 -22.05 12.39 -52.61
CA LEU A 5 -21.96 13.36 -51.52
C LEU A 5 -23.23 14.23 -51.48
N LEU A 6 -23.72 14.66 -50.31
CA LEU A 6 -24.45 15.94 -50.05
C LEU A 6 -24.74 16.09 -48.53
N ILE A 7 -23.96 16.91 -47.80
CA ILE A 7 -24.22 18.30 -47.34
C ILE A 7 -25.22 18.42 -46.19
N MET A 8 -24.77 18.94 -45.04
CA MET A 8 -25.27 20.22 -44.50
C MET A 8 -24.34 20.81 -43.44
N LEU A 9 -23.78 21.98 -43.77
CA LEU A 9 -23.26 22.97 -42.84
C LEU A 9 -24.35 23.36 -41.82
N LEU A 10 -23.96 23.54 -40.56
CA LEU A 10 -24.45 24.70 -39.80
C LEU A 10 -23.29 25.33 -39.02
N LEU A 11 -23.22 26.65 -39.15
CA LEU A 11 -22.20 27.56 -38.65
C LEU A 11 -22.55 28.04 -37.22
N ALA A 12 -21.52 28.61 -36.58
CA ALA A 12 -21.53 29.51 -35.41
C ALA A 12 -21.43 28.83 -34.03
N ALA A 13 -20.58 29.27 -33.08
CA ALA A 13 -19.90 30.55 -32.95
C ALA A 13 -18.53 30.37 -32.26
N LEU A 14 -17.56 31.18 -32.70
CA LEU A 14 -16.36 31.52 -31.94
C LEU A 14 -16.77 32.26 -30.65
N THR A 15 -16.21 31.85 -29.52
CA THR A 15 -15.83 32.78 -28.46
C THR A 15 -14.35 32.60 -28.18
N LEU A 16 -13.56 33.47 -28.80
CA LEU A 16 -12.17 33.73 -28.46
C LEU A 16 -12.17 34.61 -27.21
N SER A 17 -11.55 34.14 -26.13
CA SER A 17 -11.02 35.02 -25.09
C SER A 17 -9.57 34.61 -24.83
N ALA A 18 -8.66 35.21 -25.60
CA ALA A 18 -7.26 35.26 -25.26
C ALA A 18 -7.04 36.51 -24.39
N THR A 19 -6.54 36.34 -23.18
CA THR A 19 -5.25 36.89 -22.70
C THR A 19 -5.20 36.90 -21.18
N ALA A 20 -4.27 36.13 -20.61
CA ALA A 20 -3.34 36.62 -19.60
C ALA A 20 -2.12 35.70 -19.56
N CYS A 21 -0.97 36.33 -19.72
CA CYS A 21 0.36 35.77 -19.67
C CYS A 21 0.64 35.24 -18.24
N GLY A 22 1.20 34.04 -18.13
CA GLY A 22 1.67 33.47 -16.87
C GLY A 22 2.55 32.27 -17.14
N SER A 23 3.84 32.52 -17.31
CA SER A 23 4.88 31.50 -17.41
C SER A 23 4.93 30.64 -16.17
N SER A 24 4.71 29.33 -16.33
CA SER A 24 5.60 28.31 -15.75
C SER A 24 5.21 26.93 -16.29
N LYS A 25 6.23 26.22 -16.75
CA LYS A 25 6.22 24.77 -16.93
C LYS A 25 5.64 24.10 -15.70
N GLU A 26 4.77 23.13 -15.91
CA GLU A 26 4.87 21.81 -15.31
C GLU A 26 4.09 20.88 -16.24
N GLU A 27 4.84 20.07 -16.99
CA GLU A 27 4.31 18.86 -17.60
C GLU A 27 3.91 17.96 -16.45
N GLU A 28 2.62 17.86 -16.15
CA GLU A 28 2.10 16.78 -15.33
C GLU A 28 2.28 15.48 -16.11
N ASP A 29 3.19 14.65 -15.60
CA ASP A 29 3.36 13.25 -15.97
C ASP A 29 2.02 12.50 -15.87
N PRO A 30 1.46 11.94 -16.97
CA PRO A 30 0.23 11.15 -16.93
C PRO A 30 0.49 9.71 -16.43
N GLY A 31 1.45 9.51 -15.54
CA GLY A 31 2.05 8.21 -15.20
C GLY A 31 1.89 7.73 -13.76
N ALA A 32 0.96 8.28 -12.97
CA ALA A 32 0.64 7.73 -11.65
C ALA A 32 -0.88 7.71 -11.45
N GLN A 33 -1.54 6.67 -11.97
CA GLN A 33 -2.85 6.30 -11.44
C GLN A 33 -2.65 6.04 -9.93
N LYS A 34 -3.26 6.88 -9.07
CA LYS A 34 -3.44 6.52 -7.66
C LYS A 34 -4.19 5.19 -7.65
N GLN A 35 -3.51 4.10 -7.30
CA GLN A 35 -4.14 2.81 -7.07
C GLN A 35 -5.28 3.01 -6.05
N ALA A 36 -6.46 2.49 -6.37
CA ALA A 36 -7.65 2.67 -5.56
C ALA A 36 -7.57 1.73 -4.36
N VAL A 37 -7.69 2.29 -3.15
CA VAL A 37 -8.02 1.49 -1.97
C VAL A 37 -9.50 1.11 -2.10
N THR A 38 -9.81 -0.17 -2.01
CA THR A 38 -11.18 -0.69 -2.05
C THR A 38 -11.71 -0.89 -0.62
N ASP A 39 -13.02 -1.11 -0.49
CA ASP A 39 -13.60 -1.46 0.80
C ASP A 39 -12.85 -2.68 1.39
N LEU A 40 -12.58 -2.65 2.69
CA LEU A 40 -11.86 -3.73 3.35
C LEU A 40 -12.67 -5.03 3.30
N ASP A 41 -12.08 -6.06 2.70
CA ASP A 41 -12.64 -7.41 2.72
C ASP A 41 -12.40 -8.05 4.11
N ASN A 42 -13.48 -8.15 4.90
CA ASN A 42 -13.43 -8.69 6.24
C ASN A 42 -13.21 -10.21 6.28
N ASP A 43 -13.64 -10.95 5.25
CA ASP A 43 -13.45 -12.40 5.21
C ASP A 43 -11.98 -12.73 4.95
N MET A 44 -11.34 -11.98 4.04
CA MET A 44 -9.90 -12.06 3.81
C MET A 44 -9.11 -11.66 5.05
N LEU A 45 -9.49 -10.56 5.72
CA LEU A 45 -8.84 -10.13 6.96
C LEU A 45 -8.95 -11.18 8.07
N GLU A 46 -10.14 -11.78 8.27
CA GLU A 46 -10.33 -12.81 9.29
C GLU A 46 -9.47 -14.05 9.00
N SER A 47 -9.41 -14.50 7.75
CA SER A 47 -8.53 -15.60 7.34
C SER A 47 -7.06 -15.28 7.61
N TYR A 48 -6.61 -14.07 7.27
CA TYR A 48 -5.24 -13.64 7.50
C TYR A 48 -4.90 -13.58 9.00
N LEU A 49 -5.77 -13.00 9.83
CA LEU A 49 -5.55 -12.94 11.28
C LEU A 49 -5.53 -14.32 11.92
N ASN A 50 -6.33 -15.27 11.43
CA ASN A 50 -6.27 -16.66 11.87
C ASN A 50 -4.90 -17.27 11.56
N GLN A 51 -4.36 -17.05 10.36
CA GLN A 51 -3.03 -17.53 9.95
C GLN A 51 -1.93 -16.88 10.80
N TYR A 52 -1.97 -15.55 10.97
CA TYR A 52 -1.03 -14.80 11.80
C TYR A 52 -1.00 -15.30 13.24
N ASN A 53 -2.17 -15.45 13.86
CA ASN A 53 -2.29 -15.80 15.26
C ASN A 53 -1.92 -17.27 15.59
N MET A 54 -1.64 -18.13 14.60
CA MET A 54 -1.25 -19.52 14.86
C MET A 54 0.03 -19.61 15.69
N ASP A 55 1.02 -18.78 15.37
CA ASP A 55 2.35 -18.81 15.99
C ASP A 55 2.85 -17.41 16.43
N ALA A 56 2.02 -16.37 16.29
CA ALA A 56 2.42 -15.00 16.63
C ALA A 56 2.78 -14.84 18.12
N GLU A 57 3.92 -14.19 18.37
CA GLU A 57 4.32 -13.79 19.72
C GLU A 57 3.44 -12.65 20.26
N ASN A 58 2.90 -11.83 19.35
CA ASN A 58 2.05 -10.68 19.66
C ASN A 58 0.69 -10.81 18.92
N PRO A 59 -0.20 -11.71 19.36
CA PRO A 59 -1.44 -11.98 18.64
C PRO A 59 -2.38 -10.76 18.60
N ILE A 60 -3.10 -10.61 17.49
CA ILE A 60 -4.09 -9.55 17.27
C ILE A 60 -5.48 -10.16 17.38
N GLN A 61 -6.29 -9.72 18.36
CA GLN A 61 -7.68 -10.15 18.44
C GLN A 61 -8.57 -9.29 17.55
N SER A 62 -9.57 -9.88 16.90
CA SER A 62 -10.50 -9.12 16.05
C SER A 62 -11.24 -8.01 16.81
N ASP A 63 -11.48 -8.22 18.12
CA ASP A 63 -12.10 -7.22 19.00
C ASP A 63 -11.21 -6.00 19.28
N ASP A 64 -9.89 -6.10 19.04
CA ASP A 64 -8.94 -4.98 19.19
C ASP A 64 -8.91 -4.08 17.95
N LEU A 65 -9.58 -4.48 16.87
CA LEU A 65 -9.60 -3.72 15.62
C LEU A 65 -10.55 -2.54 15.70
N THR A 66 -10.01 -1.36 15.40
CA THR A 66 -10.81 -0.18 15.04
C THR A 66 -11.02 -0.18 13.54
N GLN A 67 -12.26 -0.35 13.09
CA GLN A 67 -12.61 -0.26 11.68
C GLN A 67 -12.89 1.19 11.27
N GLU A 68 -12.36 1.56 10.12
CA GLU A 68 -12.61 2.82 9.42
C GLU A 68 -12.98 2.53 7.97
N ASP A 69 -13.46 3.53 7.23
CA ASP A 69 -13.86 3.35 5.83
C ASP A 69 -12.67 2.83 4.99
N GLY A 70 -12.79 1.60 4.49
CA GLY A 70 -11.75 0.90 3.72
C GLY A 70 -10.53 0.39 4.51
N SER A 71 -10.56 0.36 5.85
CA SER A 71 -9.42 -0.14 6.63
C SER A 71 -9.79 -0.64 8.04
N ALA A 72 -8.87 -1.42 8.63
CA ALA A 72 -8.92 -1.79 10.04
C ALA A 72 -7.55 -1.56 10.67
N SER A 73 -7.50 -1.15 11.93
CA SER A 73 -6.23 -0.92 12.61
C SER A 73 -6.28 -1.32 14.08
N CYS A 74 -5.12 -1.66 14.63
CA CYS A 74 -4.97 -1.94 16.05
C CYS A 74 -3.59 -1.49 16.55
N LYS A 75 -3.45 -1.49 17.88
CA LYS A 75 -2.17 -1.35 18.55
C LYS A 75 -1.63 -2.72 18.90
N VAL A 76 -0.40 -2.98 18.48
CA VAL A 76 0.37 -4.16 18.87
C VAL A 76 1.61 -3.64 19.54
N THR A 77 1.72 -3.83 20.85
CA THR A 77 2.70 -3.13 21.70
C THR A 77 2.64 -1.61 21.46
N ASP A 78 3.74 -0.96 21.08
CA ASP A 78 3.81 0.45 20.71
C ASP A 78 3.60 0.71 19.21
N LEU A 79 3.50 -0.36 18.41
CA LEU A 79 3.30 -0.31 16.97
C LEU A 79 1.83 -0.08 16.61
N THR A 80 1.62 0.54 15.46
CA THR A 80 0.27 0.60 14.86
C THR A 80 0.25 -0.29 13.64
N VAL A 81 -0.62 -1.29 13.64
CA VAL A 81 -0.82 -2.16 12.48
C VAL A 81 -2.11 -1.72 11.79
N THR A 82 -2.07 -1.58 10.47
CA THR A 82 -3.20 -1.17 9.64
C THR A 82 -3.35 -2.15 8.49
N PHE A 83 -4.58 -2.62 8.30
CA PHE A 83 -5.01 -3.53 7.26
C PHE A 83 -5.88 -2.76 6.27
N THR A 84 -5.62 -2.96 4.99
CA THR A 84 -6.38 -2.36 3.88
C THR A 84 -6.48 -3.36 2.75
N THR A 85 -7.53 -3.26 1.93
CA THR A 85 -7.59 -4.00 0.66
C THR A 85 -7.10 -3.10 -0.47
N LYS A 86 -6.26 -3.64 -1.34
CA LYS A 86 -5.72 -2.94 -2.51
C LYS A 86 -5.71 -3.92 -3.69
N ASP A 87 -6.37 -3.54 -4.78
CA ASP A 87 -6.45 -4.35 -6.00
C ASP A 87 -6.94 -5.79 -5.72
N ASP A 88 -7.91 -5.94 -4.81
CA ASP A 88 -8.47 -7.21 -4.30
C ASP A 88 -7.56 -8.05 -3.38
N ASP A 89 -6.35 -7.57 -3.05
CA ASP A 89 -5.42 -8.23 -2.12
C ASP A 89 -5.30 -7.50 -0.78
N LEU A 90 -4.87 -8.24 0.25
CA LEU A 90 -4.59 -7.66 1.56
C LEU A 90 -3.24 -6.93 1.55
N GLN A 91 -3.26 -5.68 2.02
CA GLN A 91 -2.07 -4.91 2.36
C GLN A 91 -2.03 -4.69 3.86
N VAL A 92 -0.84 -4.88 4.44
CA VAL A 92 -0.57 -4.60 5.85
C VAL A 92 0.47 -3.50 5.98
N ALA A 93 0.23 -2.53 6.85
CA ALA A 93 1.19 -1.49 7.18
C ALA A 93 1.49 -1.47 8.68
N VAL A 94 2.76 -1.38 9.03
CA VAL A 94 3.23 -1.27 10.41
C VAL A 94 3.92 0.07 10.61
N GLN A 95 3.37 0.91 11.48
CA GLN A 95 3.96 2.19 11.86
C GLN A 95 4.75 2.03 13.16
N ALA A 96 6.04 2.35 13.09
CA ALA A 96 6.99 2.38 14.20
C ALA A 96 7.60 3.78 14.34
N LYS A 97 8.00 4.15 15.56
CA LYS A 97 8.75 5.41 15.78
C LYS A 97 10.23 5.24 15.50
N ASP A 98 10.76 4.08 15.84
CA ASP A 98 12.16 3.71 15.71
C ASP A 98 12.28 2.44 14.86
N LEU A 99 13.31 2.36 14.02
CA LEU A 99 13.64 1.14 13.31
C LEU A 99 14.27 0.10 14.23
N GLU A 100 14.83 0.50 15.37
CA GLU A 100 15.48 -0.40 16.33
C GLU A 100 14.50 -0.93 17.41
N ASP A 101 13.19 -0.77 17.21
CA ASP A 101 12.17 -1.31 18.12
C ASP A 101 12.22 -2.84 18.13
N GLU A 102 12.37 -3.42 19.33
CA GLU A 102 12.51 -4.88 19.52
C GLU A 102 11.27 -5.66 19.06
N ASN A 103 10.08 -5.06 19.12
CA ASN A 103 8.85 -5.70 18.70
C ASN A 103 8.62 -5.61 17.19
N LEU A 104 9.27 -4.64 16.52
CA LEU A 104 9.08 -4.42 15.09
C LEU A 104 9.52 -5.63 14.27
N ASP A 105 10.68 -6.21 14.60
CA ASP A 105 11.22 -7.37 13.90
C ASP A 105 10.28 -8.57 14.02
N VAL A 106 9.80 -8.83 15.24
CA VAL A 106 8.89 -9.93 15.53
C VAL A 106 7.55 -9.74 14.82
N VAL A 107 6.92 -8.58 14.99
CA VAL A 107 5.58 -8.32 14.43
C VAL A 107 5.60 -8.34 12.91
N VAL A 108 6.55 -7.65 12.26
CA VAL A 108 6.63 -7.64 10.79
C VAL A 108 7.00 -9.01 10.24
N ARG A 109 7.90 -9.76 10.90
CA ARG A 109 8.23 -11.13 10.51
C ARG A 109 6.99 -12.01 10.50
N ASP A 110 6.27 -12.02 11.60
CA ASP A 110 5.08 -12.87 11.74
C ASP A 110 4.00 -12.46 10.73
N LEU A 111 3.84 -11.16 10.44
CA LEU A 111 2.92 -10.65 9.42
C LEU A 111 3.32 -11.08 7.99
N ILE A 112 4.62 -11.03 7.65
CA ILE A 112 5.12 -11.48 6.34
C ILE A 112 4.87 -12.97 6.17
N ILE A 113 5.17 -13.77 7.20
CA ILE A 113 5.02 -15.23 7.13
C ILE A 113 3.56 -15.67 7.12
N ALA A 114 2.68 -14.88 7.74
CA ALA A 114 1.24 -15.11 7.60
C ALA A 114 0.75 -14.85 6.16
N MET A 115 1.43 -13.97 5.42
CA MET A 115 1.11 -13.65 4.03
C MET A 115 1.70 -14.68 3.06
N ASP A 116 2.95 -15.09 3.28
CA ASP A 116 3.63 -16.17 2.56
C ASP A 116 4.31 -17.14 3.56
N PRO A 117 3.66 -18.27 3.87
CA PRO A 117 4.18 -19.27 4.80
C PRO A 117 5.40 -20.04 4.30
N GLU A 118 5.81 -19.89 3.02
CA GLU A 118 7.02 -20.53 2.49
C GLU A 118 8.28 -19.76 2.88
N LEU A 119 8.16 -18.47 3.26
CA LEU A 119 9.28 -17.65 3.69
C LEU A 119 9.84 -18.06 5.04
N THR A 120 11.17 -18.10 5.12
CA THR A 120 11.90 -18.42 6.35
C THR A 120 12.24 -17.19 7.17
N TYR A 121 12.51 -17.40 8.47
CA TYR A 121 12.90 -16.31 9.39
C TYR A 121 14.19 -15.61 8.95
N GLU A 122 15.14 -16.34 8.35
CA GLU A 122 16.39 -15.74 7.87
C GLU A 122 16.16 -14.86 6.64
N GLU A 123 15.26 -15.25 5.73
CA GLU A 123 14.91 -14.40 4.57
C GLU A 123 14.31 -13.06 5.00
N VAL A 124 13.42 -13.07 6.00
CA VAL A 124 12.85 -11.83 6.55
C VAL A 124 13.88 -11.00 7.31
N LYS A 125 14.83 -11.65 7.99
CA LYS A 125 15.91 -10.95 8.69
C LYS A 125 16.91 -10.29 7.73
N ASP A 126 17.18 -10.92 6.60
CA ASP A 126 17.99 -10.33 5.51
C ASP A 126 17.32 -9.08 4.91
N MET A 127 15.99 -9.10 4.80
CA MET A 127 15.20 -7.92 4.42
C MET A 127 15.40 -6.77 5.42
N PHE A 128 15.26 -7.02 6.73
CA PHE A 128 15.48 -5.99 7.75
C PHE A 128 16.89 -5.40 7.71
N SER A 129 17.90 -6.26 7.58
CA SER A 129 19.30 -5.84 7.44
C SER A 129 19.47 -4.93 6.21
N SER A 130 18.84 -5.27 5.09
CA SER A 130 18.85 -4.45 3.88
C SER A 130 18.18 -3.07 4.06
N PHE A 131 17.19 -2.95 4.93
CA PHE A 131 16.57 -1.65 5.23
C PHE A 131 17.40 -0.80 6.18
N ARG A 132 17.99 -1.39 7.22
CA ARG A 132 18.76 -0.68 8.24
C ARG A 132 20.17 -0.32 7.79
N GLU A 133 20.86 -1.25 7.14
CA GLU A 133 22.29 -1.13 6.83
C GLU A 133 22.53 -0.60 5.42
N ASP A 134 21.86 -1.18 4.41
CA ASP A 134 22.01 -0.78 3.01
C ASP A 134 21.19 0.47 2.66
N GLY A 135 20.23 0.86 3.53
CA GLY A 135 19.32 1.98 3.30
C GLY A 135 18.32 1.75 2.16
N ARG A 136 18.02 0.48 1.83
CA ARG A 136 16.99 0.16 0.83
C ARG A 136 15.61 0.59 1.32
N THR A 137 14.70 0.85 0.39
CA THR A 137 13.32 1.24 0.69
C THR A 137 12.28 0.26 0.12
N SER A 138 12.76 -0.77 -0.57
CA SER A 138 11.94 -1.87 -1.06
C SER A 138 12.74 -3.17 -1.08
N TYR A 139 12.07 -4.27 -0.82
CA TYR A 139 12.62 -5.61 -0.88
C TYR A 139 11.53 -6.54 -1.45
N ASP A 140 11.94 -7.39 -2.39
CA ASP A 140 11.05 -8.27 -3.13
C ASP A 140 11.39 -9.71 -2.75
N MET A 141 10.42 -10.45 -2.22
CA MET A 141 10.60 -11.80 -1.69
C MET A 141 9.87 -12.84 -2.56
N GLY A 142 9.43 -12.48 -3.77
CA GLY A 142 8.61 -13.35 -4.61
C GLY A 142 7.14 -12.97 -4.49
N GLU A 143 6.36 -13.72 -3.70
CA GLU A 143 4.92 -13.45 -3.54
C GLU A 143 4.65 -12.24 -2.63
N VAL A 144 5.61 -11.89 -1.77
CA VAL A 144 5.50 -10.74 -0.86
C VAL A 144 6.51 -9.66 -1.21
N LYS A 145 6.03 -8.42 -1.28
CA LYS A 145 6.82 -7.22 -1.46
C LYS A 145 6.75 -6.34 -0.22
N CYS A 146 7.91 -5.99 0.30
CA CYS A 146 8.04 -5.10 1.46
C CYS A 146 8.59 -3.74 1.03
N LYS A 147 7.99 -2.65 1.55
CA LYS A 147 8.44 -1.28 1.33
C LYS A 147 8.62 -0.57 2.67
N LEU A 148 9.69 0.19 2.79
CA LEU A 148 9.96 1.05 3.93
C LEU A 148 9.83 2.52 3.53
N LYS A 149 8.97 3.25 4.22
CA LYS A 149 8.82 4.71 4.07
C LYS A 149 9.18 5.41 5.37
N LYS A 150 9.99 6.47 5.28
CA LYS A 150 10.26 7.37 6.39
C LYS A 150 9.26 8.53 6.37
N ASN A 151 8.60 8.75 7.51
CA ASN A 151 7.61 9.81 7.70
C ASN A 151 8.08 10.76 8.82
N SER A 152 7.34 11.86 9.04
CA SER A 152 7.59 12.79 10.16
C SER A 152 7.57 12.08 11.53
N ASP A 153 6.74 11.05 11.65
CA ASP A 153 6.42 10.37 12.91
C ASP A 153 7.18 9.03 13.08
N GLY A 154 8.19 8.78 12.24
CA GLY A 154 9.02 7.58 12.28
C GLY A 154 9.05 6.84 10.94
N TYR A 155 8.69 5.57 10.96
CA TYR A 155 8.83 4.64 9.84
C TYR A 155 7.53 3.87 9.61
N ARG A 156 7.19 3.67 8.33
CA ARG A 156 6.05 2.87 7.90
C ARG A 156 6.55 1.74 7.01
N PHE A 157 6.41 0.52 7.50
CA PHE A 157 6.56 -0.69 6.72
C PHE A 157 5.25 -0.98 6.01
N ILE A 158 5.31 -1.37 4.75
CA ILE A 158 4.16 -1.77 3.94
C ILE A 158 4.50 -3.14 3.36
N ILE A 159 3.62 -4.10 3.61
CA ILE A 159 3.71 -5.49 3.18
C ILE A 159 2.53 -5.68 2.21
N GLU A 160 2.84 -6.07 0.98
CA GLU A 160 1.86 -6.26 -0.11
C GLU A 160 2.11 -7.63 -0.75
N ASN A 161 1.05 -8.31 -1.18
CA ASN A 161 1.18 -9.36 -2.21
C ASN A 161 1.58 -8.72 -3.55
N ASP A 162 2.38 -9.42 -4.36
CA ASP A 162 2.75 -9.01 -5.73
C ASP A 162 1.72 -9.42 -6.80
#